data_AF-A0A917NVP6-F1
#
_entry.id   AF-A0A917NVP6-F1
#
_cell.length_a   1.000
_cell.length_b   1.000
_cell.length_c   1.000
_cell.angle_alpha   90.00
_cell.angle_beta   90.00
_cell.angle_gamma   90.00
#
_symmetry.space_group_name_H-M   'P 1'
#
loop_
_entity.id
_entity.type
_entity.pdbx_description
1 polymer ?
#
loop_
_entity_poly.entity_id
_entity_poly.type
_entity_poly.pdbx_seq_one_letter_code
_entity_poly.pdbx_strand_id
1 'polypeptide(L)'
;MSIGEVARATGVKPTTIRWYEQEGWLPPAARTEGGHRAYGEAHLRRLGFIRHARELGFDSAAIRALLDLASHPEADCGKAHELATAQIQDIDARLRRLSALRAELDRMATGCAGGVAGECRIIETLADFGHGHCDDPAHGAGTSSRVTSVMTVGAKAPKA
;
A
#
# COMPACT_ATOMS: atom_id res chain seq x y z
N MET A 1 -17.60 -27.29 3.44
CA MET A 1 -17.68 -26.32 2.33
C MET A 1 -16.64 -26.64 1.28
N SER A 2 -16.96 -26.44 0.01
CA SER A 2 -16.03 -26.50 -1.11
C SER A 2 -15.11 -25.27 -1.14
N ILE A 3 -14.02 -25.34 -1.92
CA ILE A 3 -13.10 -24.20 -2.05
C ILE A 3 -13.76 -22.95 -2.65
N GLY A 4 -14.75 -23.14 -3.55
CA GLY A 4 -15.48 -22.03 -4.17
C GLY A 4 -16.43 -21.33 -3.20
N GLU A 5 -17.01 -22.07 -2.26
CA GLU A 5 -17.83 -21.49 -1.19
C GLU A 5 -16.98 -20.70 -0.21
N VAL A 6 -15.85 -21.25 0.22
CA VAL A 6 -14.92 -20.54 1.12
C VAL A 6 -14.34 -19.30 0.45
N ALA A 7 -13.98 -19.38 -0.83
CA ALA A 7 -13.49 -18.22 -1.57
C ALA A 7 -14.51 -17.07 -1.61
N ARG A 8 -15.79 -17.39 -1.84
CA ARG A 8 -16.88 -16.40 -1.81
C ARG A 8 -17.10 -15.83 -0.41
N ALA A 9 -17.08 -16.67 0.63
CA ALA A 9 -17.30 -16.25 2.01
C ALA A 9 -16.17 -15.36 2.55
N THR A 10 -14.92 -15.64 2.15
CA THR A 10 -13.72 -14.95 2.68
C THR A 10 -13.18 -13.86 1.75
N GLY A 11 -13.62 -13.82 0.50
CA GLY A 11 -13.05 -12.95 -0.53
C GLY A 11 -11.64 -13.35 -0.97
N VAL A 12 -11.13 -14.51 -0.52
CA VAL A 12 -9.80 -15.01 -0.87
C VAL A 12 -9.88 -15.92 -2.09
N LYS A 13 -9.04 -15.69 -3.10
CA LYS A 13 -9.04 -16.48 -4.33
C LYS A 13 -8.73 -17.96 -4.04
N PRO A 14 -9.37 -18.93 -4.74
CA PRO A 14 -9.09 -20.36 -4.54
C PRO A 14 -7.61 -20.74 -4.69
N THR A 15 -6.88 -20.09 -5.59
CA THR A 15 -5.44 -20.29 -5.77
C THR A 15 -4.66 -19.87 -4.52
N THR A 16 -5.01 -18.74 -3.92
CA THR A 16 -4.41 -18.25 -2.69
C THR A 16 -4.74 -19.13 -1.48
N ILE A 17 -5.97 -19.66 -1.40
CA ILE A 17 -6.34 -20.61 -0.34
C ILE A 17 -5.47 -21.87 -0.41
N ARG A 18 -5.26 -22.43 -1.61
CA ARG A 18 -4.36 -23.58 -1.82
C ARG A 18 -2.92 -23.25 -1.46
N TRP A 19 -2.46 -22.06 -1.83
CA TRP A 19 -1.12 -21.61 -1.49
C TRP A 19 -0.94 -21.47 0.03
N TYR A 20 -1.91 -20.90 0.74
CA TYR A 20 -1.88 -20.84 2.21
C TYR A 20 -1.89 -22.24 2.86
N GLU A 21 -2.62 -23.21 2.29
CA GLU A 21 -2.56 -24.60 2.74
C GLU A 21 -1.15 -25.20 2.53
N GLN A 22 -0.54 -24.98 1.36
CA GLN A 22 0.80 -25.49 1.03
C GLN A 22 1.90 -24.88 1.91
N GLU A 23 1.79 -23.59 2.21
CA GLU A 23 2.74 -22.87 3.07
C GLU A 23 2.50 -23.11 4.58
N GLY A 24 1.50 -23.91 4.95
CA GLY A 24 1.18 -24.24 6.35
C GLY A 24 0.45 -23.14 7.12
N TRP A 25 -0.11 -22.15 6.42
CA TRP A 25 -0.87 -21.06 7.03
C TRP A 25 -2.28 -21.47 7.37
N LEU A 26 -2.79 -22.51 6.72
CA LEU A 26 -4.05 -23.16 7.04
C LEU A 26 -3.79 -24.60 7.44
N PRO A 27 -4.59 -25.15 8.37
CA PRO A 27 -4.59 -26.59 8.58
C PRO A 27 -4.97 -27.30 7.26
N PRO A 28 -4.46 -28.53 7.04
CA PRO A 28 -4.81 -29.30 5.86
C PRO A 28 -6.33 -29.54 5.82
N ALA A 29 -6.94 -29.33 4.65
CA ALA A 29 -8.37 -29.54 4.50
C ALA A 29 -8.71 -31.03 4.63
N ALA A 30 -9.77 -31.34 5.39
CA ALA A 30 -10.32 -32.69 5.40
C ALA A 30 -10.78 -33.10 3.99
N ARG A 31 -10.93 -34.40 3.74
CA ARG A 31 -11.50 -34.89 2.48
C ARG A 31 -12.91 -35.40 2.70
N THR A 32 -13.81 -35.12 1.76
CA THR A 32 -15.13 -35.75 1.70
C THR A 32 -15.00 -37.22 1.30
N GLU A 33 -16.09 -38.00 1.44
CA GLU A 33 -16.16 -39.38 0.95
C GLU A 33 -15.84 -39.48 -0.56
N GLY A 34 -16.22 -38.46 -1.34
CA GLY A 34 -15.87 -38.34 -2.77
C GLY A 34 -14.43 -37.85 -3.05
N GLY A 35 -13.57 -37.71 -2.04
CA GLY A 35 -12.17 -37.32 -2.18
C GLY A 35 -11.91 -35.83 -2.41
N HIS A 36 -12.93 -34.98 -2.32
CA HIS A 36 -12.78 -33.52 -2.48
C HIS A 36 -12.36 -32.83 -1.18
N ARG A 37 -11.60 -31.73 -1.27
CA ARG A 37 -11.24 -30.91 -0.11
C ARG A 37 -12.49 -30.28 0.52
N ALA A 38 -12.65 -30.48 1.81
CA ALA A 38 -13.69 -29.91 2.65
C ALA A 38 -13.08 -28.93 3.65
N TYR A 39 -13.53 -27.68 3.56
CA TYR A 39 -13.18 -26.62 4.48
C TYR A 39 -14.30 -26.40 5.48
N GLY A 40 -13.92 -26.15 6.73
CA GLY A 40 -14.84 -25.88 7.83
C GLY A 40 -14.58 -24.52 8.49
N GLU A 41 -15.30 -24.24 9.57
CA GLU A 41 -15.30 -22.95 10.26
C GLU A 41 -13.91 -22.49 10.71
N ALA A 42 -13.06 -23.41 11.18
CA ALA A 42 -11.68 -23.07 11.56
C ALA A 42 -10.88 -22.46 10.40
N HIS A 43 -11.14 -22.91 9.16
CA HIS A 43 -10.49 -22.35 7.97
C HIS A 43 -11.02 -20.95 7.66
N LEU A 44 -12.33 -20.71 7.82
CA LEU A 44 -12.93 -19.39 7.63
C LEU A 44 -12.36 -18.37 8.60
N ARG A 45 -12.29 -18.71 9.89
CA ARG A 45 -11.70 -17.84 10.92
C ARG A 45 -10.25 -17.51 10.62
N ARG A 46 -9.44 -18.52 10.24
CA ARG A 46 -8.02 -18.33 9.94
C ARG A 46 -7.79 -17.53 8.66
N LEU A 47 -8.60 -17.74 7.63
CA LEU A 47 -8.59 -16.92 6.40
C LEU A 47 -8.99 -15.46 6.67
N GLY A 48 -10.01 -15.24 7.51
CA GLY A 48 -10.42 -13.91 7.95
C GLY A 48 -9.28 -13.20 8.71
N PHE A 49 -8.63 -13.91 9.63
CA PHE A 49 -7.46 -13.41 10.35
C PHE A 49 -6.36 -12.94 9.40
N ILE A 50 -5.96 -13.80 8.45
CA ILE A 50 -4.92 -13.48 7.46
C ILE A 50 -5.31 -12.27 6.63
N ARG A 51 -6.57 -12.20 6.17
CA ARG A 51 -7.06 -11.07 5.37
C ARG A 51 -6.95 -9.76 6.16
N HIS A 52 -7.44 -9.73 7.39
CA HIS A 52 -7.41 -8.53 8.23
C HIS A 52 -5.98 -8.09 8.58
N ALA A 53 -5.09 -9.03 8.87
CA ALA A 53 -3.69 -8.71 9.12
C ALA A 53 -3.03 -8.09 7.87
N ARG A 54 -3.33 -8.59 6.67
CA ARG A 54 -2.84 -7.99 5.42
C ARG A 54 -3.43 -6.60 5.15
N GLU A 55 -4.71 -6.38 5.47
CA GLU A 55 -5.36 -5.07 5.36
C GLU A 55 -4.71 -4.03 6.28
N LEU A 56 -4.24 -4.44 7.45
CA LEU A 56 -3.48 -3.60 8.39
C LEU A 56 -2.02 -3.36 7.98
N GLY A 57 -1.56 -3.98 6.89
CA GLY A 57 -0.22 -3.77 6.36
C GLY A 57 0.85 -4.70 6.92
N PHE A 58 0.48 -5.68 7.77
CA PHE A 58 1.44 -6.65 8.26
C PHE A 58 2.03 -7.49 7.12
N ASP A 59 3.34 -7.71 7.18
CA ASP A 59 4.03 -8.57 6.23
C ASP A 59 3.80 -10.06 6.52
N SER A 60 4.34 -10.91 5.64
CA SER A 60 4.13 -12.35 5.76
C SER A 60 4.79 -12.97 7.01
N ALA A 61 5.88 -12.38 7.52
CA ALA A 61 6.58 -12.88 8.69
C ALA A 61 5.80 -12.53 9.97
N ALA A 62 5.32 -11.29 10.08
CA ALA A 62 4.45 -10.83 11.15
C ALA A 62 3.15 -11.63 11.20
N ILE A 63 2.51 -11.87 10.05
CA ILE A 63 1.28 -12.68 9.99
C ILE A 63 1.52 -14.10 10.50
N ARG A 64 2.64 -14.74 10.13
CA ARG A 64 3.00 -16.08 10.64
C ARG A 64 3.15 -16.08 12.15
N ALA A 65 3.88 -15.10 12.71
CA ALA A 65 4.06 -14.99 14.16
C ALA A 65 2.71 -14.76 14.89
N LEU A 66 1.86 -13.90 14.34
CA LEU A 66 0.53 -13.65 14.91
C LEU A 66 -0.39 -14.87 14.81
N LEU A 67 -0.32 -15.64 13.72
CA LEU A 67 -1.05 -16.89 13.55
C LEU A 67 -0.61 -17.99 14.52
N ASP A 68 0.68 -18.02 14.86
CA ASP A 68 1.25 -18.95 15.83
C ASP A 68 0.80 -18.61 17.25
N LEU A 69 0.87 -17.32 17.64
CA LEU A 69 0.33 -16.83 18.92
C LEU A 69 -1.17 -17.10 19.04
N ALA A 70 -1.94 -16.87 17.98
CA ALA A 70 -3.38 -17.12 17.99
C ALA A 70 -3.74 -18.62 18.16
N SER A 71 -2.78 -19.52 17.92
CA SER A 71 -2.94 -20.95 18.15
C SER A 71 -2.58 -21.40 19.58
N HIS A 72 -1.99 -20.52 20.39
CA HIS A 72 -1.54 -20.77 21.77
C HIS A 72 -2.11 -19.70 22.71
N PRO A 73 -3.38 -19.82 23.15
CA PRO A 73 -4.06 -18.76 23.90
C PRO A 73 -3.45 -18.45 25.27
N GLU A 74 -2.67 -19.37 25.83
CA GLU A 74 -1.89 -19.21 27.06
C GLU A 74 -0.52 -18.53 26.86
N ALA A 75 -0.10 -18.26 25.62
CA ALA A 75 1.18 -17.64 25.33
C ALA A 75 1.20 -16.15 25.70
N ASP A 76 2.40 -15.63 26.01
CA ASP A 76 2.61 -14.21 26.24
C ASP A 76 2.31 -13.40 24.97
N CYS A 77 1.47 -12.36 25.11
CA CYS A 77 1.06 -11.52 24.01
C CYS A 77 2.06 -10.39 23.69
N GLY A 78 3.18 -10.30 24.41
CA GLY A 78 4.22 -9.28 24.20
C GLY A 78 4.69 -9.20 22.76
N LYS A 79 4.85 -10.35 22.08
CA LYS A 79 5.25 -10.35 20.66
C LYS A 79 4.21 -9.75 19.73
N ALA A 80 2.92 -9.97 20.00
CA ALA A 80 1.84 -9.35 19.23
C ALA A 80 1.84 -7.82 19.43
N HIS A 81 2.08 -7.37 20.66
CA HIS A 81 2.20 -5.95 20.99
C HIS A 81 3.37 -5.26 20.29
N GLU A 82 4.54 -5.91 20.25
CA GLU A 82 5.72 -5.43 19.50
C GLU A 82 5.42 -5.25 18.02
N LEU A 83 4.82 -6.27 17.37
CA LEU A 83 4.51 -6.23 15.95
C LEU A 83 3.51 -5.12 15.63
N ALA A 84 2.46 -4.97 16.44
CA ALA A 84 1.49 -3.91 16.27
C ALA A 84 2.13 -2.51 16.42
N THR A 85 2.98 -2.33 17.43
CA THR A 85 3.68 -1.06 17.67
C THR A 85 4.64 -0.71 16.53
N ALA A 86 5.37 -1.69 15.99
CA ALA A 86 6.23 -1.50 14.83
C ALA A 86 5.42 -1.09 13.58
N GLN A 87 4.29 -1.75 13.33
CA GLN A 87 3.41 -1.40 12.20
C GLN A 87 2.83 0.01 12.32
N ILE A 88 2.49 0.45 13.54
CA ILE A 88 2.07 1.84 13.80
C ILE A 88 3.18 2.82 13.44
N GLN A 89 4.42 2.56 13.87
CA GLN A 89 5.57 3.42 13.54
C GLN A 89 5.81 3.54 12.04
N ASP A 90 5.68 2.43 11.30
CA ASP A 90 5.80 2.42 9.84
C ASP A 90 4.68 3.23 9.15
N ILE A 91 3.44 3.09 9.64
CA ILE A 91 2.30 3.86 9.16
C ILE A 91 2.54 5.36 9.41
N ASP A 92 2.97 5.74 10.61
CA ASP A 92 3.25 7.13 10.96
C ASP A 92 4.37 7.73 10.10
N ALA A 93 5.43 6.95 9.83
CA ALA A 93 6.50 7.36 8.92
C ALA A 93 5.97 7.61 7.50
N ARG A 94 5.11 6.72 7.00
CA ARG A 94 4.48 6.86 5.68
C ARG A 94 3.54 8.07 5.64
N LEU A 95 2.75 8.30 6.70
CA LEU A 95 1.87 9.47 6.81
C LEU A 95 2.67 10.77 6.79
N ARG A 96 3.79 10.86 7.52
CA ARG A 96 4.66 12.05 7.47
C ARG A 96 5.15 12.33 6.05
N ARG A 97 5.62 11.30 5.34
CA ARG A 97 6.09 11.44 3.95
C ARG A 97 4.98 11.87 3.00
N LEU A 98 3.80 11.25 3.10
CA LEU A 98 2.65 11.59 2.26
C LEU A 98 2.12 13.00 2.54
N SER A 99 2.13 13.43 3.80
CA SER A 99 1.76 14.80 4.18
C SER A 99 2.72 15.84 3.61
N ALA A 100 4.03 15.56 3.60
CA ALA A 100 5.02 16.44 2.98
C ALA A 100 4.79 16.58 1.47
N LEU A 101 4.58 15.46 0.77
CA LEU A 101 4.26 15.47 -0.67
C LEU A 101 2.95 16.20 -0.96
N ARG A 102 1.93 16.01 -0.13
CA ARG A 102 0.66 16.71 -0.24
C ARG A 102 0.84 18.22 -0.08
N ALA A 103 1.65 18.66 0.90
CA ALA A 103 1.92 20.07 1.13
C ALA A 103 2.63 20.72 -0.07
N GLU A 104 3.56 20.01 -0.71
CA GLU A 104 4.21 20.49 -1.95
C GLU A 104 3.20 20.62 -3.09
N LEU A 105 2.36 19.61 -3.32
CA LEU A 105 1.32 19.67 -4.35
C LEU A 105 0.33 20.82 -4.09
N ASP A 106 0.00 21.09 -2.83
CA ASP A 106 -0.89 22.19 -2.43
C ASP A 106 -0.27 23.56 -2.72
N ARG A 107 1.04 23.74 -2.46
CA ARG A 107 1.78 24.96 -2.83
C ARG A 107 1.77 25.19 -4.34
N MET A 108 2.01 24.14 -5.12
CA MET A 108 2.00 24.22 -6.58
C MET A 108 0.61 24.56 -7.10
N ALA A 109 -0.43 23.92 -6.56
CA ALA A 109 -1.81 24.14 -6.95
C ALA A 109 -2.29 25.57 -6.63
N THR A 110 -1.98 26.07 -5.43
CA THR A 110 -2.34 27.44 -5.00
C THR A 110 -1.59 28.52 -5.78
N GLY A 111 -0.39 28.21 -6.27
CA GLY A 111 0.39 29.09 -7.15
C GLY A 111 -0.12 29.21 -8.59
N CYS A 112 -1.12 28.41 -9.00
CA CYS A 112 -1.66 28.40 -10.35
C CYS A 112 -3.11 28.93 -10.35
N ALA A 113 -3.38 29.96 -11.15
CA ALA A 113 -4.72 30.50 -11.33
C ALA A 113 -5.56 29.74 -12.39
N GLY A 114 -4.97 28.74 -13.06
CA GLY A 114 -5.52 28.14 -14.27
C GLY A 114 -5.36 29.06 -15.50
N GLY A 115 -5.80 28.59 -16.67
CA GLY A 115 -5.68 29.35 -17.93
C GLY A 115 -4.91 28.58 -19.00
N VAL A 116 -4.00 29.26 -19.69
CA VAL A 116 -3.21 28.67 -20.78
C VAL A 116 -1.98 27.92 -20.24
N ALA A 117 -1.67 26.77 -20.82
CA ALA A 117 -0.56 25.93 -20.36
C ALA A 117 0.81 26.63 -20.42
N GLY A 118 1.00 27.59 -21.34
CA GLY A 118 2.24 28.36 -21.47
C GLY A 118 2.52 29.34 -20.33
N GLU A 119 1.53 29.62 -19.48
CA GLU A 119 1.65 30.52 -18.30
C GLU A 119 1.41 29.73 -16.99
N CYS A 120 1.39 28.40 -17.08
CA CYS A 120 1.06 27.55 -15.95
C CYS A 120 2.27 27.39 -15.03
N ARG A 121 2.23 28.07 -13.88
CA ARG A 121 3.28 28.00 -12.87
C ARG A 121 3.58 26.57 -12.38
N ILE A 122 2.60 25.67 -12.40
CA ILE A 122 2.82 24.24 -12.08
C ILE A 122 3.77 23.60 -13.10
N ILE A 123 3.54 23.84 -14.40
CA ILE A 123 4.36 23.27 -15.47
C ILE A 123 5.77 23.87 -15.42
N GLU A 124 5.88 25.18 -15.19
CA GLU A 124 7.18 25.85 -15.01
C GLU A 124 7.96 25.25 -13.82
N THR A 125 7.31 25.07 -12.66
CA THR A 125 7.94 24.53 -11.45
C THR A 125 8.39 23.07 -11.63
N LEU A 126 7.63 22.26 -12.38
CA LEU A 126 8.00 20.87 -12.69
C LEU A 126 9.08 20.75 -13.78
N ALA A 127 9.12 21.72 -14.70
CA ALA A 127 10.12 21.79 -15.76
C ALA A 127 11.47 22.32 -15.26
N ASP A 128 11.50 22.96 -14.08
CA ASP A 128 12.74 23.29 -13.40
C ASP A 128 13.36 22.02 -12.80
N PHE A 129 14.24 21.39 -13.57
CA PHE A 129 14.96 20.16 -13.17
C PHE A 129 15.89 20.38 -11.97
N GLY A 130 16.19 21.63 -11.62
CA GLY A 130 16.79 21.97 -10.35
C GLY A 130 15.67 22.17 -9.34
N HIS A 131 15.71 21.49 -8.21
CA HIS A 131 14.85 21.74 -7.04
C HIS A 131 15.02 23.16 -6.44
N GLY A 132 15.20 24.22 -7.24
CA GLY A 132 15.46 25.60 -6.83
C GLY A 132 14.27 26.31 -6.17
N HIS A 133 13.11 25.66 -6.12
CA HIS A 133 11.89 26.16 -5.47
C HIS A 133 11.31 25.21 -4.43
N CYS A 134 11.98 24.09 -4.12
CA CYS A 134 11.57 23.21 -3.03
C CYS A 134 12.11 23.74 -1.70
N ASP A 135 11.26 24.42 -0.92
CA ASP A 135 11.52 24.76 0.49
C ASP A 135 11.32 23.53 1.41
N ASP A 136 11.80 22.35 1.01
CA ASP A 136 11.81 21.17 1.86
C ASP A 136 13.11 21.15 2.69
N PRO A 137 13.04 21.22 4.04
CA PRO A 137 14.23 21.20 4.89
C PRO A 137 15.06 19.91 4.78
N ALA A 138 14.55 18.85 4.15
CA ALA A 138 15.29 17.61 3.90
C ALA A 138 16.20 17.66 2.65
N HIS A 139 16.11 18.68 1.80
CA HIS A 139 16.95 18.84 0.61
C HIS A 139 17.76 20.15 0.73
N GLY A 140 19.09 20.00 0.90
CA GLY A 140 20.00 21.10 1.20
C GLY A 140 19.90 22.26 0.20
N ALA A 141 19.98 23.49 0.73
CA ALA A 141 19.80 24.77 0.04
C ALA A 141 20.49 24.84 -1.33
N GLY A 142 19.69 24.87 -2.40
CA GLY A 142 20.14 25.12 -3.77
C GLY A 142 20.04 26.60 -4.13
N THR A 143 21.15 27.20 -4.53
CA THR A 143 21.24 28.62 -4.94
C THR A 143 20.47 28.89 -6.22
N SER A 144 19.54 29.84 -6.17
CA SER A 144 18.73 30.33 -7.29
C SER A 144 19.59 30.88 -8.43
N SER A 145 19.45 30.33 -9.63
CA SER A 145 19.94 30.93 -10.87
C SER A 145 18.80 30.99 -11.88
N ARG A 146 18.41 32.20 -12.30
CA ARG A 146 17.36 32.43 -13.31
C ARG A 146 17.74 31.73 -14.62
N VAL A 147 16.90 30.82 -15.08
CA VAL A 147 17.00 30.28 -16.44
C VAL A 147 15.93 30.95 -17.30
N THR A 148 16.38 31.91 -18.11
CA THR A 148 15.61 32.41 -19.24
C THR A 148 15.78 31.40 -20.38
N SER A 149 14.81 30.51 -20.60
CA SER A 149 14.68 29.88 -21.91
C SER A 149 13.27 29.34 -22.14
N VAL A 150 12.54 30.07 -22.98
CA VAL A 150 11.28 29.69 -23.60
C VAL A 150 11.47 28.36 -24.34
N MET A 151 10.72 27.32 -23.96
CA MET A 151 10.51 26.14 -24.81
C MET A 151 9.09 26.21 -25.38
N THR A 152 9.02 26.54 -26.66
CA THR A 152 7.83 26.49 -27.50
C THR A 152 7.40 25.03 -27.64
N VAL A 153 6.30 24.64 -26.99
CA VAL A 153 5.66 23.34 -27.25
C VAL A 153 4.86 23.47 -28.55
N GLY A 154 5.34 22.77 -29.60
CA GLY A 154 4.74 22.75 -30.92
C GLY A 154 3.31 22.19 -30.91
N ALA A 155 2.34 23.04 -31.24
CA ALA A 155 0.98 22.65 -31.54
C ALA A 155 0.93 21.92 -32.90
N LYS A 156 0.47 20.67 -32.90
CA LYS A 156 0.15 19.91 -34.13
C LYS A 156 -1.35 20.02 -34.40
N ALA A 157 -1.70 20.69 -35.49
CA ALA A 157 -3.08 20.90 -35.95
C ALA A 157 -3.76 19.58 -36.42
N PRO A 158 -5.10 19.48 -36.34
CA PRO A 158 -5.83 18.31 -36.82
C PRO A 158 -5.95 18.31 -38.36
N LYS A 159 -5.80 17.13 -38.97
CA LYS A 159 -6.04 16.92 -40.40
C LYS A 159 -7.55 16.88 -40.68
N ALA A 160 -7.93 17.57 -41.76
CA ALA A 160 -9.23 17.52 -42.41
C ALA A 160 -9.52 16.14 -43.03
#